data_AF-A0A7S4B689-F1
#
_entry.id   AF-A0A7S4B689-F1
#
_cell.length_a   1.000
_cell.length_b   1.000
_cell.length_c   1.000
_cell.angle_alpha   90.00
_cell.angle_beta   90.00
_cell.angle_gamma   90.00
#
_symmetry.space_group_name_H-M   'P 1'
#
loop_
_entity.id
_entity.type
_entity.pdbx_description
1 polymer ?
#
loop_
_entity_poly.entity_id
_entity_poly.type
_entity_poly.pdbx_seq_one_letter_code
_entity_poly.pdbx_strand_id
1 'polypeptide(L)'
;QTVVMNCSDGLDYLAMAKFFKGLAASGAWACFDEFNRIDLEVLSVIAQQVSSIQQAMQSGAKRFDFEGCEIGLDATCAIFITMNPGYAGRSELPDNLKALFRPVACMVPDYALIAEIRLYSFGYRDARRLSKKMVKTFQLSSEQLSSQDHYDFGMRAVNTVIQAAGNNRQANPDMEEDLLVLSALADSNRPKFLAEDMLLFNSIMSDLFPGFAVPKPDYTDLINAIKAECESAMLVPTENFLFKCIQIYEVSVLRHGLMTVGPAGGGKTAARDMLTRAMTKLDGVNEKYSTVRQWILNPKAITMGQLYGEFDENTHEWTDGILCVLYRSAMNEFAQRHVTDRQWLVFDGPVDALWIESMNTVLDDNRKLCLVSGEIITMTPYMSMFFEVEDLAVASPATVSRCGMIYCEPAYLLPDRLAPQDAPDVPLFKSWLQNMPAPLDSQRDAFKGFFQKYLVASTETLRLQLTQPVPATAPNVFAAVLRLLDCLLLQFVPKPDAEPNPEALAAATATLPKVVEPLFV
;
A
#
# COMPACT_ATOMS: atom_id res chain seq x y z
N GLN A 1 35.02 -5.05 12.53
CA GLN A 1 33.84 -5.47 11.74
C GLN A 1 32.59 -5.05 12.50
N THR A 2 31.58 -4.49 11.84
CA THR A 2 30.30 -4.14 12.49
C THR A 2 29.21 -5.07 11.97
N VAL A 3 28.51 -5.73 12.88
CA VAL A 3 27.38 -6.63 12.58
C VAL A 3 26.10 -5.91 12.96
N VAL A 4 25.13 -5.84 12.05
CA VAL A 4 23.81 -5.28 12.31
C VAL A 4 22.80 -6.42 12.29
N MET A 5 21.95 -6.48 13.32
CA MET A 5 20.97 -7.55 13.49
C MET A 5 19.63 -6.93 13.89
N ASN A 6 18.59 -7.20 13.11
CA ASN A 6 17.23 -6.77 13.45
C ASN A 6 16.63 -7.74 14.47
N CYS A 7 16.17 -7.22 15.61
CA CYS A 7 15.56 -8.00 16.67
C CYS A 7 14.08 -8.28 16.37
N SER A 8 13.61 -9.45 16.78
CA SER A 8 12.21 -9.86 16.69
C SER A 8 11.77 -10.49 18.00
N ASP A 9 10.47 -10.69 18.16
CA ASP A 9 9.85 -11.18 19.39
C ASP A 9 10.27 -12.63 19.71
N GLY A 10 10.71 -13.41 18.70
CA GLY A 10 11.15 -14.81 18.85
C GLY A 10 12.61 -15.00 19.29
N LEU A 11 13.30 -13.95 19.75
CA LEU A 11 14.73 -13.99 20.04
C LEU A 11 15.01 -14.42 21.49
N ASP A 12 15.57 -15.61 21.65
CA ASP A 12 15.89 -16.21 22.95
C ASP A 12 17.23 -15.70 23.55
N TYR A 13 17.32 -15.67 24.88
CA TYR A 13 18.52 -15.32 25.64
C TYR A 13 19.70 -16.25 25.34
N LEU A 14 19.46 -17.52 24.99
CA LEU A 14 20.53 -18.46 24.61
C LEU A 14 21.16 -18.11 23.26
N ALA A 15 20.33 -17.67 22.30
CA ALA A 15 20.81 -17.20 21.00
C ALA A 15 21.66 -15.94 21.16
N MET A 16 21.20 -15.01 22.00
CA MET A 16 21.95 -13.79 22.35
C MET A 16 23.27 -14.11 23.07
N ALA A 17 23.27 -15.03 24.03
CA ALA A 17 24.49 -15.49 24.69
C ALA A 17 25.51 -16.01 23.67
N LYS A 18 25.09 -16.84 22.72
CA LYS A 18 25.96 -17.36 21.67
C LYS A 18 26.52 -16.24 20.79
N PHE A 19 25.70 -15.25 20.46
CA PHE A 19 26.12 -14.08 19.69
C PHE A 19 27.15 -13.24 20.46
N PHE A 20 26.89 -12.96 21.74
CA PHE A 20 27.82 -12.22 22.60
C PHE A 20 29.14 -12.95 22.84
N LYS A 21 29.15 -14.29 22.92
CA LYS A 21 30.38 -15.09 22.95
C LYS A 21 31.25 -14.80 21.71
N GLY A 22 30.64 -14.81 20.53
CA GLY A 22 31.33 -14.47 19.28
C GLY A 22 31.79 -13.01 19.25
N LEU A 23 30.95 -12.08 19.71
CA LEU A 23 31.26 -10.65 19.76
C LEU A 23 32.47 -10.34 20.65
N ALA A 24 32.45 -10.84 21.90
CA ALA A 24 33.49 -10.63 22.88
C ALA A 24 34.82 -11.26 22.45
N ALA A 25 34.78 -12.46 21.85
CA ALA A 25 35.99 -13.16 21.40
C ALA A 25 36.61 -12.56 20.13
N SER A 26 35.83 -11.85 19.30
CA SER A 26 36.29 -11.32 18.01
C SER A 26 36.61 -9.82 17.99
N GLY A 27 36.25 -9.08 19.04
CA GLY A 27 36.42 -7.62 19.07
C GLY A 27 35.48 -6.87 18.10
N ALA A 28 34.45 -7.54 17.57
CA ALA A 28 33.52 -6.93 16.63
C ALA A 28 32.56 -5.96 17.33
N TRP A 29 31.93 -5.08 16.53
CA TRP A 29 30.87 -4.20 16.99
C TRP A 29 29.54 -4.78 16.57
N ALA A 30 28.54 -4.73 17.44
CA ALA A 30 27.18 -5.17 17.15
C ALA A 30 26.20 -4.01 17.29
N CYS A 31 25.31 -3.84 16.32
CA CYS A 31 24.16 -2.96 16.41
C CYS A 31 22.89 -3.81 16.33
N PHE A 32 22.19 -3.91 17.44
CA PHE A 32 20.89 -4.58 17.51
C PHE A 32 19.81 -3.56 17.20
N ASP A 33 19.27 -3.67 15.99
CA ASP A 33 18.20 -2.81 15.51
C ASP A 33 16.87 -3.26 16.13
N GLU A 34 16.00 -2.32 16.49
CA GLU A 34 14.67 -2.61 17.03
C GLU A 34 14.68 -3.46 18.33
N PHE A 35 15.70 -3.25 19.18
CA PHE A 35 15.95 -4.05 20.38
C PHE A 35 14.77 -4.12 21.36
N ASN A 36 13.90 -3.12 21.33
CA ASN A 36 12.70 -3.02 22.15
C ASN A 36 11.52 -3.90 21.68
N ARG A 37 11.73 -4.80 20.72
CA ARG A 37 10.80 -5.89 20.35
C ARG A 37 10.96 -7.15 21.18
N ILE A 38 12.12 -7.32 21.81
CA ILE A 38 12.39 -8.51 22.62
C ILE A 38 11.53 -8.46 23.87
N ASP A 39 11.01 -9.62 24.29
CA ASP A 39 10.23 -9.76 25.51
C ASP A 39 10.99 -9.24 26.74
N LEU A 40 10.25 -8.60 27.66
CA LEU A 40 10.80 -7.99 28.87
C LEU A 40 11.58 -8.99 29.75
N GLU A 41 11.12 -10.23 29.80
CA GLU A 41 11.78 -11.31 30.55
C GLU A 41 13.16 -11.63 29.97
N VAL A 42 13.25 -11.74 28.63
CA VAL A 42 14.50 -12.00 27.91
C VAL A 42 15.45 -10.80 28.02
N LEU A 43 14.94 -9.57 27.87
CA LEU A 43 15.73 -8.34 28.03
C LEU A 43 16.40 -8.25 29.40
N SER A 44 15.74 -8.76 30.45
CA SER A 44 16.28 -8.78 31.81
C SER A 44 17.50 -9.71 31.94
N VAL A 45 17.48 -10.86 31.26
CA VAL A 45 18.63 -11.78 31.19
C VAL A 45 19.75 -11.17 30.34
N ILE A 46 19.41 -10.54 29.21
CA ILE A 46 20.39 -9.87 28.36
C ILE A 46 21.11 -8.74 29.12
N ALA A 47 20.42 -8.01 30.01
CA ALA A 47 21.07 -7.01 30.85
C ALA A 47 22.22 -7.59 31.70
N GLN A 48 22.04 -8.80 32.23
CA GLN A 48 23.09 -9.49 32.99
C GLN A 48 24.26 -9.90 32.09
N GLN A 49 23.97 -10.41 30.89
CA GLN A 49 24.97 -10.78 29.89
C GLN A 49 25.82 -9.55 29.48
N VAL A 50 25.17 -8.44 29.12
CA VAL A 50 25.88 -7.19 28.75
C VAL A 50 26.71 -6.66 29.91
N SER A 51 26.16 -6.67 31.12
CA SER A 51 26.88 -6.23 32.33
C SER A 51 28.13 -7.07 32.61
N SER A 52 28.05 -8.40 32.46
CA SER A 52 29.19 -9.30 32.63
C SER A 52 30.35 -8.95 31.69
N ILE A 53 30.05 -8.70 30.41
CA ILE A 53 31.03 -8.27 29.41
C ILE A 53 31.64 -6.91 29.79
N GLN A 54 30.82 -5.93 30.16
CA GLN A 54 31.29 -4.60 30.54
C GLN A 54 32.20 -4.64 31.78
N GLN A 55 31.88 -5.46 32.78
CA GLN A 55 32.71 -5.63 33.99
C GLN A 55 34.05 -6.32 33.66
N ALA A 56 34.04 -7.34 32.81
CA ALA A 56 35.26 -7.99 32.34
C ALA A 56 36.17 -7.02 31.56
N MET A 57 35.58 -6.13 30.74
CA MET A 57 36.31 -5.07 30.04
C MET A 57 36.89 -4.04 31.01
N GLN A 58 36.10 -3.57 31.98
CA GLN A 58 36.52 -2.57 32.98
C GLN A 58 37.65 -3.09 33.88
N SER A 59 37.67 -4.39 34.17
CA SER A 59 38.74 -5.04 34.94
C SER A 59 39.99 -5.34 34.11
N GLY A 60 39.98 -5.11 32.79
CA GLY A 60 41.10 -5.39 31.89
C GLY A 60 41.37 -6.89 31.71
N ALA A 61 40.36 -7.75 31.91
CA ALA A 61 40.50 -9.19 31.75
C ALA A 61 40.75 -9.56 30.28
N LYS A 62 41.63 -10.54 30.03
CA LYS A 62 41.86 -11.11 28.69
C LYS A 62 40.98 -12.33 28.41
N ARG A 63 40.51 -12.98 29.47
CA ARG A 63 39.59 -14.11 29.47
C ARG A 63 38.66 -13.95 30.66
N PHE A 64 37.42 -14.36 30.51
CA PHE A 64 36.42 -14.29 31.57
C PHE A 64 35.40 -15.43 31.41
N ASP A 65 34.73 -15.80 32.49
CA ASP A 65 33.62 -16.73 32.43
C ASP A 65 32.37 -15.99 31.96
N PHE A 66 31.78 -16.48 30.86
CA PHE A 66 30.56 -15.95 30.30
C PHE A 66 29.58 -17.09 30.02
N GLU A 67 28.46 -17.09 30.75
CA GLU A 67 27.44 -18.14 30.69
C GLU A 67 28.05 -19.55 30.87
N GLY A 68 28.88 -19.71 31.92
CA GLY A 68 29.52 -20.97 32.30
C GLY A 68 30.62 -21.44 31.34
N CYS A 69 31.11 -20.56 30.47
CA CYS A 69 32.14 -20.86 29.50
C CYS A 69 33.24 -19.79 29.54
N GLU A 70 34.48 -20.22 29.74
CA GLU A 70 35.62 -19.32 29.70
C GLU A 70 35.93 -18.94 28.25
N ILE A 71 35.76 -17.65 27.92
CA ILE A 71 36.00 -17.12 26.57
C ILE A 71 37.12 -16.08 26.58
N GLY A 72 37.77 -15.90 25.43
CA GLY A 72 38.66 -14.75 25.20
C GLY A 72 37.86 -13.45 25.14
N LEU A 73 38.45 -12.37 25.63
CA LEU A 73 37.88 -11.02 25.56
C LEU A 73 38.82 -10.10 24.78
N ASP A 74 38.31 -9.58 23.66
CA ASP A 74 38.89 -8.45 22.96
C ASP A 74 38.12 -7.18 23.33
N ALA A 75 38.76 -6.29 24.07
CA ALA A 75 38.18 -5.05 24.58
C ALA A 75 37.80 -4.03 23.48
N THR A 76 38.09 -4.32 22.21
CA THR A 76 37.58 -3.52 21.09
C THR A 76 36.11 -3.80 20.78
N CYS A 77 35.50 -4.83 21.37
CA CYS A 77 34.09 -5.14 21.14
C CYS A 77 33.16 -4.04 21.68
N ALA A 78 32.04 -3.81 20.99
CA ALA A 78 31.05 -2.82 21.39
C ALA A 78 29.62 -3.27 21.06
N ILE A 79 28.68 -2.90 21.92
CA ILE A 79 27.25 -3.23 21.78
C ILE A 79 26.47 -1.93 21.65
N PHE A 80 25.74 -1.80 20.55
CA PHE A 80 24.82 -0.72 20.26
C PHE A 80 23.42 -1.29 20.13
N ILE A 81 22.43 -0.53 20.58
CA ILE A 81 21.02 -0.87 20.42
C ILE A 81 20.30 0.32 19.78
N THR A 82 19.29 0.04 18.97
CA THR A 82 18.33 1.05 18.52
C THR A 82 16.97 0.71 19.13
N MET A 83 16.16 1.75 19.32
CA MET A 83 14.80 1.62 19.79
C MET A 83 13.95 2.74 19.21
N ASN A 84 12.70 2.43 18.91
CA ASN A 84 11.68 3.38 18.51
C ASN A 84 10.65 3.48 19.63
N PRO A 85 10.78 4.46 20.56
CA PRO A 85 9.84 4.63 21.66
C PRO A 85 8.44 4.99 21.15
N GLY A 86 7.39 4.50 21.80
CA GLY A 86 6.00 4.87 21.50
C GLY A 86 5.36 4.20 20.29
N TYR A 87 6.06 3.29 19.60
CA TYR A 87 5.48 2.47 18.55
C TYR A 87 4.71 1.29 19.16
N ALA A 88 3.59 0.89 18.54
CA ALA A 88 2.81 -0.27 18.97
C ALA A 88 3.65 -1.56 18.92
N GLY A 89 3.43 -2.47 19.88
CA GLY A 89 4.20 -3.72 19.98
C GLY A 89 5.64 -3.54 20.47
N ARG A 90 6.00 -2.37 21.03
CA ARG A 90 7.33 -2.11 21.59
C ARG A 90 7.31 -1.97 23.11
N SER A 91 8.25 -2.64 23.76
CA SER A 91 8.43 -2.59 25.20
C SER A 91 9.34 -1.42 25.61
N GLU A 92 9.05 -0.81 26.76
CA GLU A 92 10.02 0.06 27.44
C GLU A 92 11.20 -0.79 27.91
N LEU A 93 12.43 -0.30 27.75
CA LEU A 93 13.60 -1.04 28.28
C LEU A 93 13.59 -0.99 29.81
N PRO A 94 13.88 -2.12 30.49
CA PRO A 94 14.11 -2.15 31.93
C PRO A 94 15.19 -1.16 32.39
N ASP A 95 15.03 -0.55 33.56
CA ASP A 95 15.95 0.49 34.06
C ASP A 95 17.39 -0.01 34.27
N ASN A 96 17.54 -1.26 34.72
CA ASN A 96 18.84 -1.91 34.86
C ASN A 96 19.56 -2.05 33.50
N LEU A 97 18.82 -2.27 32.42
CA LEU A 97 19.37 -2.34 31.06
C LEU A 97 19.66 -0.94 30.52
N LYS A 98 18.75 0.02 30.72
CA LYS A 98 18.96 1.43 30.33
C LYS A 98 20.25 1.99 30.94
N ALA A 99 20.57 1.64 32.19
CA ALA A 99 21.78 2.06 32.86
C ALA A 99 23.09 1.56 32.22
N LEU A 100 23.05 0.49 31.42
CA LEU A 100 24.22 -0.07 30.73
C LEU A 100 24.55 0.67 29.42
N PHE A 101 23.63 1.51 28.93
CA PHE A 101 23.77 2.19 27.65
C PHE A 101 23.81 3.70 27.81
N ARG A 102 24.53 4.35 26.89
CA ARG A 102 24.50 5.81 26.76
C ARG A 102 23.45 6.20 25.72
N PRO A 103 22.42 6.99 26.07
CA PRO A 103 21.40 7.39 25.11
C PRO A 103 21.97 8.39 24.11
N VAL A 104 21.63 8.20 22.84
CA VAL A 104 21.94 9.12 21.73
C VAL A 104 20.64 9.35 20.96
N ALA A 105 20.21 10.61 20.87
CA ALA A 105 18.99 10.97 20.15
C ALA A 105 19.33 11.32 18.69
N CYS A 106 18.99 10.42 17.77
CA CYS A 106 19.12 10.64 16.33
C CYS A 106 17.80 11.20 15.75
N MET A 107 17.45 12.44 16.12
CA MET A 107 16.08 12.95 15.87
C MET A 107 15.78 13.35 14.43
N VAL A 108 16.64 14.17 13.79
CA VAL A 108 16.37 14.67 12.43
C VAL A 108 17.68 14.73 11.63
N PRO A 109 17.84 13.92 10.57
CA PRO A 109 18.99 14.04 9.68
C PRO A 109 18.89 15.29 8.78
N ASP A 110 20.00 15.70 8.17
CA ASP A 110 20.00 16.78 7.18
C ASP A 110 19.59 16.22 5.80
N TYR A 111 18.32 16.42 5.46
CA TYR A 111 17.73 15.87 4.22
C TYR A 111 18.39 16.50 2.99
N ALA A 112 18.75 17.79 3.07
CA ALA A 112 19.27 18.54 1.93
C ALA A 112 20.70 18.11 1.59
N LEU A 113 21.52 17.89 2.62
CA LEU A 113 22.88 17.37 2.44
C LEU A 113 22.87 15.96 1.86
N ILE A 114 22.00 15.07 2.37
CA ILE A 114 21.88 13.70 1.86
C ILE A 114 21.41 13.71 0.40
N ALA A 115 20.38 14.51 0.09
CA ALA A 115 19.88 14.66 -1.28
C ALA A 115 20.94 15.26 -2.22
N GLU A 116 21.70 16.27 -1.80
CA GLU A 116 22.80 16.87 -2.58
C GLU A 116 23.84 15.83 -2.97
N ILE A 117 24.35 15.07 -1.99
CA ILE A 117 25.39 14.04 -2.23
C ILE A 117 24.85 12.94 -3.16
N ARG A 118 23.62 12.48 -2.94
CA ARG A 118 23.01 11.43 -3.76
C ARG A 118 22.76 11.90 -5.19
N LEU A 119 22.22 13.10 -5.39
CA LEU A 119 22.03 13.66 -6.73
C LEU A 119 23.36 13.84 -7.48
N TYR A 120 24.41 14.31 -6.81
CA TYR A 120 25.75 14.33 -7.42
C TYR A 120 26.22 12.94 -7.85
N SER A 121 25.97 11.90 -7.04
CA SER A 121 26.32 10.51 -7.39
C SER A 121 25.57 9.98 -8.61
N PHE A 122 24.41 10.55 -8.96
CA PHE A 122 23.66 10.25 -10.18
C PHE A 122 24.04 11.13 -11.38
N GLY A 123 25.03 12.02 -11.23
CA GLY A 123 25.54 12.86 -12.32
C GLY A 123 24.78 14.17 -12.54
N TYR A 124 24.04 14.65 -11.53
CA TYR A 124 23.49 16.01 -11.53
C TYR A 124 24.61 17.04 -11.29
N ARG A 125 24.59 18.15 -12.02
CA ARG A 125 25.55 19.25 -11.92
C ARG A 125 25.11 20.29 -10.89
N ASP A 126 23.81 20.58 -10.81
CA ASP A 126 23.25 21.57 -9.89
C ASP A 126 22.51 20.94 -8.70
N ALA A 127 23.08 19.83 -8.19
CA ALA A 127 22.49 19.02 -7.13
C ALA A 127 22.21 19.83 -5.85
N ARG A 128 23.04 20.83 -5.52
CA ARG A 128 22.86 21.68 -4.32
C ARG A 128 21.60 22.54 -4.38
N ARG A 129 21.28 23.13 -5.54
CA ARG A 129 20.05 23.92 -5.67
C ARG A 129 18.84 23.01 -5.68
N LEU A 130 18.93 21.90 -6.43
CA LEU A 130 17.84 20.94 -6.59
C LEU A 130 17.50 20.20 -5.28
N SER A 131 18.49 19.84 -4.46
CA SER A 131 18.26 19.23 -3.15
C SER A 131 17.48 20.14 -2.21
N LYS A 132 17.83 21.44 -2.18
CA LYS A 132 17.11 22.44 -1.38
C LYS A 132 15.66 22.60 -1.86
N LYS A 133 15.43 22.66 -3.18
CA LYS A 133 14.06 22.69 -3.72
C LYS A 133 13.27 21.45 -3.32
N MET A 134 13.85 20.27 -3.51
CA MET A 134 13.21 19.00 -3.16
C MET A 134 12.81 18.93 -1.69
N VAL A 135 13.75 19.23 -0.77
CA VAL A 135 13.46 19.25 0.67
C VAL A 135 12.43 20.33 1.02
N LYS A 136 12.50 21.49 0.38
CA LYS A 136 11.52 22.56 0.60
C LYS A 136 10.12 22.15 0.13
N THR A 137 10.00 21.39 -0.96
CA THR A 137 8.72 20.79 -1.39
C THR A 137 8.15 19.92 -0.28
N PHE A 138 8.93 18.99 0.28
CA PHE A 138 8.47 18.11 1.37
C PHE A 138 8.10 18.89 2.62
N GLN A 139 8.89 19.90 2.99
CA GLN A 139 8.60 20.77 4.13
C GLN A 139 7.26 21.51 3.94
N LEU A 140 7.10 22.22 2.82
CA LEU A 140 5.87 22.99 2.55
C LEU A 140 4.65 22.06 2.45
N SER A 141 4.81 20.89 1.83
CA SER A 141 3.76 19.87 1.79
C SER A 141 3.35 19.43 3.19
N SER A 142 4.29 19.18 4.10
CA SER A 142 3.97 18.80 5.49
C SER A 142 3.33 19.93 6.31
N GLU A 143 3.58 21.19 5.96
CA GLU A 143 3.08 22.37 6.67
C GLU A 143 1.71 22.86 6.13
N GLN A 144 1.41 22.62 4.84
CA GLN A 144 0.25 23.20 4.15
C GLN A 144 -0.83 22.20 3.76
N LEU A 145 -0.49 20.93 3.54
CA LEU A 145 -1.47 19.90 3.18
C LEU A 145 -2.20 19.42 4.45
N SER A 146 -3.37 18.81 4.25
CA SER A 146 -4.10 18.20 5.36
C SER A 146 -3.31 17.05 6.02
N SER A 147 -3.55 16.80 7.31
CA SER A 147 -2.94 15.67 8.02
C SER A 147 -3.67 14.37 7.68
N GLN A 148 -2.97 13.41 7.09
CA GLN A 148 -3.50 12.09 6.71
C GLN A 148 -2.54 10.97 7.10
N ASP A 149 -3.05 9.81 7.53
CA ASP A 149 -2.22 8.67 7.98
C ASP A 149 -1.32 8.10 6.88
N HIS A 150 -1.72 8.26 5.61
CA HIS A 150 -1.00 7.77 4.44
C HIS A 150 0.00 8.80 3.87
N TYR A 151 0.12 9.99 4.47
CA TYR A 151 1.08 11.00 4.04
C TYR A 151 2.44 10.74 4.71
N ASP A 152 3.46 10.50 3.88
CA ASP A 152 4.85 10.35 4.31
C ASP A 152 5.72 11.44 3.68
N PHE A 153 6.24 12.33 4.53
CA PHE A 153 7.21 13.37 4.18
C PHE A 153 8.59 13.14 4.84
N GLY A 154 8.84 11.94 5.36
CA GLY A 154 10.09 11.56 6.01
C GLY A 154 11.22 11.21 5.02
N MET A 155 12.38 10.85 5.55
CA MET A 155 13.57 10.53 4.76
C MET A 155 13.39 9.42 3.72
N ARG A 156 12.50 8.45 3.98
CA ARG A 156 12.26 7.36 3.04
C ARG A 156 11.49 7.83 1.80
N ALA A 157 10.50 8.70 1.98
CA ALA A 157 9.83 9.38 0.88
C ALA A 157 10.84 10.23 0.06
N VAL A 158 11.69 11.00 0.74
CA VAL A 158 12.77 11.78 0.10
C VAL A 158 13.72 10.86 -0.69
N ASN A 159 14.17 9.75 -0.10
CA ASN A 159 15.03 8.78 -0.77
C ASN A 159 14.38 8.15 -2.00
N THR A 160 13.07 7.90 -1.97
CA THR A 160 12.34 7.41 -3.15
C THR A 160 12.41 8.44 -4.29
N VAL A 161 12.15 9.71 -4.00
CA VAL A 161 12.21 10.77 -5.01
C VAL A 161 13.63 10.92 -5.56
N ILE A 162 14.64 10.87 -4.69
CA ILE A 162 16.06 10.91 -5.12
C ILE A 162 16.37 9.75 -6.07
N GLN A 163 15.93 8.54 -5.74
CA GLN A 163 16.16 7.37 -6.58
C GLN A 163 15.42 7.48 -7.92
N ALA A 164 14.17 7.95 -7.92
CA ALA A 164 13.41 8.21 -9.14
C ALA A 164 14.08 9.29 -10.00
N ALA A 165 14.59 10.37 -9.40
CA ALA A 165 15.34 11.39 -10.10
C ALA A 165 16.65 10.83 -10.71
N GLY A 166 17.34 9.92 -10.00
CA GLY A 166 18.50 9.21 -10.53
C GLY A 166 18.18 8.34 -11.74
N ASN A 167 17.08 7.57 -11.67
CA ASN A 167 16.60 6.75 -12.79
C ASN A 167 16.19 7.61 -13.99
N ASN A 168 15.48 8.72 -13.75
CA ASN A 168 15.08 9.67 -14.80
C ASN A 168 16.31 10.27 -15.50
N ARG A 169 17.38 10.58 -14.75
CA ARG A 169 18.64 11.09 -15.30
C ARG A 169 19.34 10.08 -16.20
N GLN A 170 19.31 8.80 -15.83
CA GLN A 170 19.87 7.72 -16.66
C GLN A 170 19.05 7.51 -17.93
N ALA A 171 17.71 7.55 -17.83
CA ALA A 171 16.82 7.36 -18.97
C ALA A 171 16.82 8.56 -19.94
N ASN A 172 17.00 9.78 -19.43
CA ASN A 172 16.96 11.01 -20.20
C ASN A 172 18.18 11.91 -19.90
N PRO A 173 19.40 11.58 -20.39
CA PRO A 173 20.63 12.29 -20.06
C PRO A 173 20.71 13.75 -20.54
N ASP A 174 19.89 14.13 -21.52
CA ASP A 174 19.90 15.47 -22.12
C ASP A 174 18.77 16.37 -21.60
N MET A 175 17.86 15.82 -20.77
CA MET A 175 16.77 16.60 -20.19
C MET A 175 17.28 17.52 -19.07
N GLU A 176 16.68 18.71 -18.97
CA GLU A 176 16.96 19.69 -17.92
C GLU A 176 16.79 19.08 -16.52
N GLU A 177 17.74 19.36 -15.63
CA GLU A 177 17.80 18.74 -14.31
C GLU A 177 16.59 19.11 -13.42
N ASP A 178 16.08 20.35 -13.54
CA ASP A 178 14.85 20.77 -12.88
C ASP A 178 13.65 19.92 -13.31
N LEU A 179 13.53 19.57 -14.60
CA LEU A 179 12.43 18.73 -15.09
C LEU A 179 12.52 17.31 -14.55
N LEU A 180 13.72 16.74 -14.48
CA LEU A 180 13.92 15.38 -13.97
C LEU A 180 13.51 15.25 -12.49
N VAL A 181 13.88 16.24 -11.67
CA VAL A 181 13.50 16.31 -10.26
C VAL A 181 12.01 16.62 -10.10
N LEU A 182 11.48 17.55 -10.90
CA LEU A 182 10.05 17.90 -10.90
C LEU A 182 9.18 16.68 -11.20
N SER A 183 9.51 15.90 -12.24
CA SER A 183 8.82 14.67 -12.60
C SER A 183 8.90 13.65 -11.46
N ALA A 184 10.10 13.41 -10.92
CA ALA A 184 10.28 12.48 -9.80
C ALA A 184 9.44 12.85 -8.56
N LEU A 185 9.35 14.14 -8.23
CA LEU A 185 8.51 14.66 -7.15
C LEU A 185 7.02 14.48 -7.43
N ALA A 186 6.60 14.77 -8.66
CA ALA A 186 5.21 14.64 -9.08
C ALA A 186 4.74 13.18 -9.07
N ASP A 187 5.49 12.30 -9.72
CA ASP A 187 5.13 10.89 -9.90
C ASP A 187 5.11 10.15 -8.55
N SER A 188 6.03 10.49 -7.64
CA SER A 188 6.12 9.85 -6.33
C SER A 188 5.05 10.29 -5.33
N ASN A 189 4.46 11.48 -5.49
CA ASN A 189 3.60 12.08 -4.46
C ASN A 189 2.16 12.34 -4.89
N ARG A 190 1.90 12.68 -6.17
CA ARG A 190 0.53 12.91 -6.66
C ARG A 190 -0.44 11.74 -6.41
N PRO A 191 -0.04 10.46 -6.52
CA PRO A 191 -0.96 9.35 -6.25
C PRO A 191 -1.46 9.29 -4.80
N LYS A 192 -0.72 9.89 -3.86
CA LYS A 192 -1.00 9.85 -2.43
C LYS A 192 -2.05 10.87 -2.00
N PHE A 193 -2.10 12.03 -2.66
CA PHE A 193 -2.82 13.19 -2.13
C PHE A 193 -4.32 13.17 -2.47
N LEU A 194 -5.10 13.76 -1.56
CA LEU A 194 -6.51 14.09 -1.78
C LEU A 194 -6.68 15.13 -2.89
N ALA A 195 -7.87 15.21 -3.50
CA ALA A 195 -8.14 16.15 -4.60
C ALA A 195 -7.91 17.62 -4.21
N GLU A 196 -8.29 18.02 -3.00
CA GLU A 196 -8.11 19.39 -2.48
C GLU A 196 -6.62 19.70 -2.25
N ASP A 197 -5.90 18.76 -1.65
CA ASP A 197 -4.47 18.83 -1.38
C ASP A 197 -3.63 18.81 -2.67
N MET A 198 -4.11 18.16 -3.73
CA MET A 198 -3.45 18.17 -5.04
C MET A 198 -3.34 19.58 -5.64
N LEU A 199 -4.31 20.45 -5.41
CA LEU A 199 -4.25 21.85 -5.88
C LEU A 199 -3.16 22.63 -5.14
N LEU A 200 -3.05 22.45 -3.83
CA LEU A 200 -2.00 23.04 -2.99
C LEU A 200 -0.62 22.52 -3.40
N PHE A 201 -0.48 21.20 -3.57
CA PHE A 201 0.76 20.57 -3.99
C PHE A 201 1.23 21.07 -5.36
N ASN A 202 0.33 21.15 -6.35
CA ASN A 202 0.68 21.68 -7.68
C ASN A 202 1.08 23.18 -7.60
N SER A 203 0.50 23.94 -6.69
CA SER A 203 0.89 25.34 -6.44
C SER A 203 2.28 25.45 -5.85
N ILE A 204 2.62 24.62 -4.84
CA ILE A 204 3.97 24.51 -4.26
C ILE A 204 4.99 24.14 -5.34
N MET A 205 4.65 23.18 -6.20
CA MET A 205 5.52 22.74 -7.30
C MET A 205 5.75 23.85 -8.33
N SER A 206 4.71 24.59 -8.71
CA SER A 206 4.81 25.71 -9.65
C SER A 206 5.64 26.87 -9.10
N ASP A 207 5.59 27.13 -7.79
CA ASP A 207 6.38 28.18 -7.14
C ASP A 207 7.87 27.81 -7.05
N LEU A 208 8.18 26.55 -6.69
CA LEU A 208 9.55 26.07 -6.56
C LEU A 208 10.23 25.79 -7.92
N PHE A 209 9.46 25.49 -8.96
CA PHE A 209 9.95 25.15 -10.31
C PHE A 209 9.23 26.00 -11.40
N PRO A 210 9.45 27.32 -11.41
CA PRO A 210 8.77 28.20 -12.35
C PRO A 210 9.21 27.92 -13.79
N GLY A 211 8.24 27.91 -14.73
CA GLY A 211 8.49 27.72 -16.16
C GLY A 211 8.66 26.26 -16.61
N PHE A 212 8.58 25.30 -15.69
CA PHE A 212 8.67 23.88 -15.98
C PHE A 212 7.31 23.19 -15.82
N ALA A 213 6.96 22.32 -16.76
CA ALA A 213 5.75 21.51 -16.71
C ALA A 213 6.14 20.02 -16.75
N VAL A 214 5.46 19.20 -15.94
CA VAL A 214 5.71 17.76 -15.90
C VAL A 214 5.35 17.15 -17.26
N PRO A 215 6.29 16.50 -17.96
CA PRO A 215 6.00 15.78 -19.20
C PRO A 215 5.00 14.65 -18.90
N LYS A 216 3.93 14.56 -19.70
CA LYS A 216 2.93 13.50 -19.56
C LYS A 216 3.36 12.30 -20.40
N PRO A 217 3.57 11.12 -19.80
CA PRO A 217 3.80 9.91 -20.57
C PRO A 217 2.55 9.57 -21.41
N ASP A 218 2.77 8.97 -22.58
CA ASP A 218 1.69 8.52 -23.44
C ASP A 218 1.24 7.10 -23.05
N TYR A 219 0.00 6.99 -22.56
CA TYR A 219 -0.67 5.75 -22.19
C TYR A 219 -1.89 5.47 -23.07
N THR A 220 -1.96 6.04 -24.27
CA THR A 220 -3.14 5.93 -25.15
C THR A 220 -3.55 4.47 -25.38
N ASP A 221 -2.60 3.57 -25.64
CA ASP A 221 -2.86 2.14 -25.84
C ASP A 221 -3.54 1.50 -24.61
N LEU A 222 -2.97 1.72 -23.42
CA LEU A 222 -3.49 1.20 -22.16
C LEU A 222 -4.86 1.78 -21.82
N ILE A 223 -5.05 3.09 -22.01
CA ILE A 223 -6.32 3.76 -21.77
C ILE A 223 -7.42 3.17 -22.67
N ASN A 224 -7.11 2.96 -23.96
CA ASN A 224 -8.07 2.38 -24.90
C ASN A 224 -8.41 0.93 -24.55
N ALA A 225 -7.42 0.13 -24.13
CA ALA A 225 -7.67 -1.23 -23.66
C ALA A 225 -8.53 -1.25 -22.39
N ILE A 226 -8.25 -0.38 -21.40
CA ILE A 226 -9.06 -0.26 -20.19
C ILE A 226 -10.50 0.13 -20.52
N LYS A 227 -10.71 1.09 -21.43
CA LYS A 227 -12.07 1.49 -21.88
C LYS A 227 -12.82 0.31 -22.49
N ALA A 228 -12.17 -0.47 -23.35
CA ALA A 228 -12.78 -1.65 -23.96
C ALA A 228 -13.14 -2.74 -22.93
N GLU A 229 -12.30 -2.94 -21.91
CA GLU A 229 -12.60 -3.89 -20.82
C GLU A 229 -13.67 -3.35 -19.86
N CYS A 230 -13.77 -2.03 -19.68
CA CYS A 230 -14.87 -1.42 -18.94
C CYS A 230 -16.19 -1.64 -19.66
N GLU A 231 -16.23 -1.46 -20.98
CA GLU A 231 -17.42 -1.74 -21.78
C GLU A 231 -17.85 -3.21 -21.70
N SER A 232 -16.90 -4.15 -21.76
CA SER A 232 -17.19 -5.58 -21.63
C SER A 232 -17.71 -5.97 -20.23
N ALA A 233 -17.23 -5.28 -19.19
CA ALA A 233 -17.69 -5.42 -17.81
C ALA A 233 -18.88 -4.53 -17.46
N MET A 234 -19.44 -3.78 -18.42
CA MET A 234 -20.56 -2.86 -18.23
C MET A 234 -20.28 -1.79 -17.15
N LEU A 235 -19.03 -1.36 -17.07
CA LEU A 235 -18.53 -0.29 -16.22
C LEU A 235 -18.37 1.00 -17.04
N VAL A 236 -18.49 2.14 -16.37
CA VAL A 236 -18.32 3.45 -17.01
C VAL A 236 -16.89 3.95 -16.80
N PRO A 237 -16.07 4.08 -17.86
CA PRO A 237 -14.68 4.51 -17.75
C PRO A 237 -14.59 6.03 -17.62
N THR A 238 -14.87 6.57 -16.44
CA THR A 238 -14.68 8.00 -16.15
C THR A 238 -13.21 8.39 -16.23
N GLU A 239 -12.92 9.66 -16.49
CA GLU A 239 -11.54 10.15 -16.55
C GLU A 239 -10.77 9.90 -15.24
N ASN A 240 -11.42 10.10 -14.09
CA ASN A 240 -10.84 9.81 -12.78
C ASN A 240 -10.57 8.31 -12.58
N PHE A 241 -11.48 7.44 -13.03
CA PHE A 241 -11.27 6.00 -12.94
C PHE A 241 -10.09 5.55 -13.80
N LEU A 242 -10.01 6.05 -15.04
CA LEU A 242 -8.89 5.79 -15.94
C LEU A 242 -7.57 6.31 -15.36
N PHE A 243 -7.59 7.53 -14.82
CA PHE A 243 -6.43 8.12 -14.14
C PHE A 243 -5.94 7.26 -12.98
N LYS A 244 -6.85 6.70 -12.16
CA LYS A 244 -6.47 5.78 -11.07
C LYS A 244 -5.93 4.46 -11.56
N CYS A 245 -6.46 3.90 -12.65
CA CYS A 245 -5.88 2.71 -13.29
C CYS A 245 -4.43 2.96 -13.76
N ILE A 246 -4.18 4.13 -14.38
CA ILE A 246 -2.82 4.51 -14.79
C ILE A 246 -1.91 4.70 -13.57
N GLN A 247 -2.37 5.34 -12.50
CA GLN A 247 -1.59 5.47 -11.27
C GLN A 247 -1.23 4.11 -10.67
N ILE A 248 -2.16 3.14 -10.65
CA ILE A 248 -1.87 1.77 -10.20
C ILE A 248 -0.77 1.14 -11.07
N TYR A 249 -0.86 1.28 -12.40
CA TYR A 249 0.16 0.79 -13.31
C TYR A 249 1.54 1.41 -13.03
N GLU A 250 1.63 2.74 -12.99
CA GLU A 250 2.89 3.46 -12.76
C GLU A 250 3.56 3.05 -11.46
N VAL A 251 2.78 3.01 -10.36
CA VAL A 251 3.30 2.60 -9.06
C VAL A 251 3.73 1.13 -9.06
N SER A 252 2.98 0.23 -9.73
CA SER A 252 3.32 -1.20 -9.82
C SER A 252 4.59 -1.48 -10.64
N VAL A 253 4.98 -0.56 -11.54
CA VAL A 253 6.23 -0.66 -12.29
C VAL A 253 7.41 -0.14 -11.46
N LEU A 254 7.19 0.91 -10.67
CA LEU A 254 8.24 1.57 -9.88
C LEU A 254 8.53 0.88 -8.55
N ARG A 255 7.52 0.30 -7.90
CA ARG A 255 7.62 -0.32 -6.58
C ARG A 255 7.00 -1.71 -6.59
N HIS A 256 7.65 -2.61 -5.86
CA HIS A 256 7.14 -3.96 -5.67
C HIS A 256 6.07 -4.05 -4.57
N GLY A 257 6.03 -3.08 -3.64
CA GLY A 257 4.96 -2.93 -2.66
C GLY A 257 4.07 -1.73 -3.01
N LEU A 258 2.76 -1.94 -3.10
CA LEU A 258 1.79 -0.86 -3.35
C LEU A 258 0.52 -1.05 -2.54
N MET A 259 -0.09 0.05 -2.09
CA MET A 259 -1.38 0.04 -1.39
C MET A 259 -2.36 0.97 -2.09
N THR A 260 -3.54 0.43 -2.42
CA THR A 260 -4.71 1.24 -2.75
C THR A 260 -5.50 1.50 -1.47
N VAL A 261 -5.55 2.76 -1.05
CA VAL A 261 -6.16 3.21 0.22
C VAL A 261 -7.45 3.95 -0.08
N GLY A 262 -8.48 3.72 0.71
CA GLY A 262 -9.75 4.43 0.61
C GLY A 262 -10.91 3.51 0.98
N PRO A 263 -12.06 4.03 1.40
CA PRO A 263 -13.08 3.21 2.01
C PRO A 263 -13.81 2.32 0.98
N ALA A 264 -14.69 1.46 1.49
CA ALA A 264 -15.51 0.59 0.66
C ALA A 264 -16.35 1.41 -0.34
N GLY A 265 -16.44 0.91 -1.58
CA GLY A 265 -17.09 1.63 -2.67
C GLY A 265 -16.25 2.76 -3.25
N GLY A 266 -14.92 2.70 -3.17
CA GLY A 266 -13.98 3.62 -3.85
C GLY A 266 -13.52 3.16 -5.25
N GLY A 267 -14.04 2.03 -5.75
CA GLY A 267 -13.68 1.50 -7.08
C GLY A 267 -12.30 0.82 -7.17
N LYS A 268 -11.64 0.55 -6.03
CA LYS A 268 -10.29 -0.05 -5.93
C LYS A 268 -10.19 -1.38 -6.68
N THR A 269 -11.02 -2.36 -6.30
CA THR A 269 -11.07 -3.69 -6.92
C THR A 269 -11.34 -3.60 -8.43
N ALA A 270 -12.31 -2.77 -8.83
CA ALA A 270 -12.66 -2.58 -10.24
C ALA A 270 -11.50 -1.99 -11.04
N ALA A 271 -10.79 -0.98 -10.51
CA ALA A 271 -9.63 -0.38 -11.17
C ALA A 271 -8.50 -1.39 -11.36
N ARG A 272 -8.17 -2.15 -10.31
CA ARG A 272 -7.18 -3.24 -10.37
C ARG A 272 -7.57 -4.29 -11.40
N ASP A 273 -8.81 -4.76 -11.39
CA ASP A 273 -9.24 -5.85 -12.28
C ASP A 273 -9.37 -5.40 -13.75
N MET A 274 -9.81 -4.16 -14.00
CA MET A 274 -9.82 -3.59 -15.35
C MET A 274 -8.40 -3.40 -15.89
N LEU A 275 -7.49 -2.92 -15.06
CA LEU A 275 -6.09 -2.76 -15.41
C LEU A 275 -5.44 -4.10 -15.77
N THR A 276 -5.60 -5.13 -14.93
CA THR A 276 -4.99 -6.45 -15.18
C THR A 276 -5.53 -7.12 -16.44
N ARG A 277 -6.84 -7.01 -16.70
CA ARG A 277 -7.44 -7.45 -17.98
C ARG A 277 -6.86 -6.70 -19.18
N ALA A 278 -6.76 -5.37 -19.09
CA ALA A 278 -6.19 -4.55 -20.15
C ALA A 278 -4.72 -4.88 -20.43
N MET A 279 -3.90 -5.04 -19.39
CA MET A 279 -2.49 -5.44 -19.51
C MET A 279 -2.34 -6.82 -20.15
N THR A 280 -3.21 -7.77 -19.79
CA THR A 280 -3.22 -9.12 -20.38
C THR A 280 -3.59 -9.10 -21.86
N LYS A 281 -4.51 -8.23 -22.27
CA LYS A 281 -4.89 -8.06 -23.68
C LYS A 281 -3.80 -7.39 -24.52
N LEU A 282 -3.00 -6.53 -23.92
CA LEU A 282 -1.89 -5.84 -24.58
C LEU A 282 -0.59 -6.64 -24.57
N ASP A 283 -0.54 -7.75 -23.82
CA ASP A 283 0.60 -8.65 -23.80
C ASP A 283 0.87 -9.22 -25.20
N GLY A 284 2.14 -9.19 -25.63
CA GLY A 284 2.56 -9.55 -26.98
C GLY A 284 2.20 -8.53 -28.09
N VAL A 285 1.34 -7.55 -27.82
CA VAL A 285 1.01 -6.44 -28.75
C VAL A 285 1.94 -5.26 -28.51
N ASN A 286 2.21 -4.94 -27.24
CA ASN A 286 3.12 -3.88 -26.84
C ASN A 286 4.00 -4.38 -25.69
N GLU A 287 5.32 -4.41 -25.92
CA GLU A 287 6.33 -4.96 -24.99
C GLU A 287 6.34 -4.26 -23.61
N LYS A 288 5.71 -3.08 -23.48
CA LYS A 288 5.55 -2.37 -22.20
C LYS A 288 4.59 -3.07 -21.23
N TYR A 289 3.71 -3.93 -21.74
CA TYR A 289 2.67 -4.59 -20.96
C TYR A 289 2.88 -6.09 -20.96
N SER A 290 2.53 -6.71 -19.85
CA SER A 290 2.66 -8.14 -19.63
C SER A 290 1.41 -8.64 -18.92
N THR A 291 1.03 -9.89 -19.15
CA THR A 291 -0.06 -10.53 -18.42
C THR A 291 0.17 -10.43 -16.91
N VAL A 292 -0.90 -10.15 -16.17
CA VAL A 292 -0.87 -10.04 -14.70
C VAL A 292 -1.78 -11.11 -14.10
N ARG A 293 -1.21 -11.95 -13.23
CA ARG A 293 -1.95 -12.94 -12.44
C ARG A 293 -2.10 -12.45 -11.02
N GLN A 294 -3.27 -12.70 -10.43
CA GLN A 294 -3.61 -12.22 -9.09
C GLN A 294 -3.79 -13.39 -8.12
N TRP A 295 -3.17 -13.30 -6.96
CA TRP A 295 -3.26 -14.26 -5.84
C TRP A 295 -3.88 -13.53 -4.66
N ILE A 296 -5.19 -13.67 -4.46
CA ILE A 296 -5.96 -12.84 -3.54
C ILE A 296 -6.16 -13.58 -2.21
N LEU A 297 -5.88 -12.90 -1.09
CA LEU A 297 -6.19 -13.37 0.26
C LEU A 297 -6.66 -12.22 1.15
N ASN A 298 -7.43 -12.54 2.20
CA ASN A 298 -7.72 -11.61 3.28
C ASN A 298 -6.87 -11.98 4.51
N PRO A 299 -5.90 -11.15 4.91
CA PRO A 299 -4.96 -11.49 5.98
C PRO A 299 -5.63 -11.58 7.37
N LYS A 300 -6.80 -10.96 7.57
CA LYS A 300 -7.54 -10.99 8.84
C LYS A 300 -8.64 -12.05 8.88
N ALA A 301 -8.85 -12.78 7.78
CA ALA A 301 -9.77 -13.92 7.75
C ALA A 301 -9.17 -15.19 8.40
N ILE A 302 -7.87 -15.19 8.69
CA ILE A 302 -7.11 -16.32 9.23
C ILE A 302 -6.21 -15.86 10.38
N THR A 303 -5.70 -16.81 11.18
CA THR A 303 -4.78 -16.51 12.27
C THR A 303 -3.37 -16.22 11.75
N MET A 304 -2.51 -15.61 12.59
CA MET A 304 -1.11 -15.35 12.27
C MET A 304 -0.33 -16.62 11.90
N GLY A 305 -0.53 -17.70 12.66
CA GLY A 305 0.07 -19.00 12.37
C GLY A 305 -0.43 -19.61 11.07
N GLN A 306 -1.72 -19.48 10.75
CA GLN A 306 -2.25 -19.90 9.45
C GLN A 306 -1.75 -19.05 8.28
N LEU A 307 -1.45 -17.76 8.51
CA LEU A 307 -0.94 -16.86 7.49
C LEU A 307 0.53 -17.15 7.15
N TYR A 308 1.40 -17.17 8.17
CA TYR A 308 2.86 -17.28 8.00
C TYR A 308 3.45 -18.68 8.23
N GLY A 309 2.70 -19.54 8.92
CA GLY A 309 3.16 -20.83 9.41
C GLY A 309 3.42 -20.81 10.91
N GLU A 310 3.28 -21.97 11.53
CA GLU A 310 3.52 -22.17 12.96
C GLU A 310 4.09 -23.56 13.23
N PHE A 311 4.76 -23.70 14.37
CA PHE A 311 5.16 -25.00 14.89
C PHE A 311 4.03 -25.56 15.74
N ASP A 312 3.70 -26.84 15.55
CA ASP A 312 2.79 -27.54 16.44
C ASP A 312 3.44 -27.65 17.84
N GLU A 313 2.72 -27.23 18.89
CA GLU A 313 3.24 -27.22 20.26
C GLU A 313 3.58 -28.62 20.81
N ASN A 314 2.91 -29.67 20.30
CA ASN A 314 3.10 -31.04 20.77
C ASN A 314 4.14 -31.80 19.95
N THR A 315 4.12 -31.63 18.62
CA THR A 315 5.02 -32.39 17.73
C THR A 315 6.29 -31.63 17.38
N HIS A 316 6.32 -30.31 17.57
CA HIS A 316 7.36 -29.41 17.08
C HIS A 316 7.59 -29.48 15.57
N GLU A 317 6.61 -29.99 14.81
CA GLU A 317 6.65 -29.99 13.35
C GLU A 317 6.19 -28.64 12.79
N TRP A 318 6.86 -28.17 11.76
CA TRP A 318 6.52 -26.93 11.08
C TRP A 318 5.37 -27.14 10.09
N THR A 319 4.35 -26.29 10.17
CA THR A 319 3.29 -26.20 9.16
C THR A 319 3.41 -24.87 8.43
N ASP A 320 3.49 -24.93 7.09
CA ASP A 320 3.53 -23.72 6.27
C ASP A 320 2.20 -22.96 6.28
N GLY A 321 2.30 -21.63 6.37
CA GLY A 321 1.15 -20.75 6.23
C GLY A 321 0.68 -20.59 4.78
N ILE A 322 -0.56 -20.13 4.63
CA ILE A 322 -1.22 -19.88 3.34
C ILE A 322 -0.41 -18.88 2.50
N LEU A 323 0.15 -17.84 3.12
CA LEU A 323 0.98 -16.88 2.39
C LEU A 323 2.20 -17.55 1.76
N CYS A 324 2.87 -18.43 2.50
CA CYS A 324 4.06 -19.14 2.02
C CYS A 324 3.72 -20.01 0.81
N VAL A 325 2.58 -20.72 0.87
CA VAL A 325 2.09 -21.54 -0.24
C VAL A 325 1.77 -20.69 -1.47
N LEU A 326 1.06 -19.56 -1.30
CA LEU A 326 0.74 -18.64 -2.40
C LEU A 326 2.00 -18.00 -3.00
N TYR A 327 2.95 -17.62 -2.15
CA TYR A 327 4.22 -17.05 -2.57
C TYR A 327 5.02 -18.02 -3.42
N ARG A 328 5.17 -19.27 -2.98
CA ARG A 328 5.86 -20.32 -3.76
C ARG A 328 5.09 -20.65 -5.04
N SER A 329 3.76 -20.63 -5.02
CA SER A 329 2.93 -20.86 -6.21
C SER A 329 3.15 -19.77 -7.26
N ALA A 330 3.17 -18.50 -6.85
CA ALA A 330 3.49 -17.37 -7.71
C ALA A 330 4.92 -17.46 -8.30
N MET A 331 5.90 -17.90 -7.50
CA MET A 331 7.28 -18.13 -7.99
C MET A 331 7.38 -19.29 -8.98
N ASN A 332 6.69 -20.39 -8.72
CA ASN A 332 6.73 -21.59 -9.58
C ASN A 332 6.03 -21.35 -10.90
N GLU A 333 4.92 -20.61 -10.90
CA GLU A 333 4.20 -20.29 -12.13
C GLU A 333 5.06 -19.46 -13.08
N PHE A 334 5.82 -18.50 -12.55
CA PHE A 334 6.85 -17.76 -13.29
C PHE A 334 7.91 -18.67 -13.92
N ALA A 335 8.32 -19.74 -13.23
CA ALA A 335 9.34 -20.66 -13.75
C ALA A 335 8.81 -21.58 -14.88
N GLN A 336 7.50 -21.85 -14.92
CA GLN A 336 6.90 -22.84 -15.82
C GLN A 336 6.25 -22.24 -17.08
N ARG A 337 5.75 -20.99 -17.00
CA ARG A 337 5.04 -20.31 -18.10
C ARG A 337 5.71 -18.97 -18.31
N HIS A 338 6.25 -18.74 -19.52
CA HIS A 338 6.83 -17.50 -20.05
C HIS A 338 7.38 -16.48 -19.04
N VAL A 339 8.67 -16.16 -19.15
CA VAL A 339 9.49 -15.32 -18.24
C VAL A 339 8.97 -13.88 -18.02
N THR A 340 7.79 -13.50 -18.53
CA THR A 340 7.27 -12.13 -18.53
C THR A 340 5.98 -11.93 -17.71
N ASP A 341 5.27 -12.97 -17.29
CA ASP A 341 4.01 -12.82 -16.53
C ASP A 341 4.27 -12.19 -15.14
N ARG A 342 3.57 -11.09 -14.84
CA ARG A 342 3.60 -10.44 -13.52
C ARG A 342 2.69 -11.17 -12.53
N GLN A 343 3.14 -11.26 -11.28
CA GLN A 343 2.47 -11.99 -10.21
C GLN A 343 2.12 -11.03 -9.08
N TRP A 344 0.84 -10.72 -8.89
CA TRP A 344 0.38 -9.83 -7.83
C TRP A 344 -0.19 -10.65 -6.67
N LEU A 345 0.48 -10.61 -5.52
CA LEU A 345 -0.10 -11.11 -4.27
C LEU A 345 -0.94 -9.99 -3.67
N VAL A 346 -2.26 -10.18 -3.68
CA VAL A 346 -3.22 -9.17 -3.27
C VAL A 346 -3.75 -9.49 -1.87
N PHE A 347 -3.55 -8.56 -0.95
CA PHE A 347 -4.08 -8.58 0.41
C PHE A 347 -5.29 -7.67 0.47
N ASP A 348 -6.48 -8.26 0.40
CA ASP A 348 -7.75 -7.53 0.48
C ASP A 348 -8.31 -7.63 1.91
N GLY A 349 -8.08 -6.57 2.69
CA GLY A 349 -8.49 -6.51 4.08
C GLY A 349 -7.71 -5.48 4.90
N PRO A 350 -8.11 -5.24 6.15
CA PRO A 350 -7.50 -4.21 6.98
C PRO A 350 -6.06 -4.57 7.36
N VAL A 351 -5.19 -3.55 7.34
CA VAL A 351 -3.81 -3.63 7.81
C VAL A 351 -3.78 -3.43 9.32
N ASP A 352 -2.96 -4.24 9.98
CA ASP A 352 -2.75 -4.24 11.42
C ASP A 352 -1.24 -4.40 11.66
N ALA A 353 -0.72 -3.65 12.64
CA ALA A 353 0.70 -3.61 12.97
C ALA A 353 1.32 -5.00 13.18
N LEU A 354 0.58 -5.95 13.74
CA LEU A 354 1.10 -7.27 14.10
C LEU A 354 1.47 -8.10 12.87
N TRP A 355 0.58 -8.18 11.89
CA TRP A 355 0.81 -9.05 10.73
C TRP A 355 1.67 -8.38 9.67
N ILE A 356 1.50 -7.07 9.46
CA ILE A 356 2.19 -6.39 8.36
C ILE A 356 3.68 -6.18 8.65
N GLU A 357 4.08 -6.11 9.92
CA GLU A 357 5.48 -5.92 10.28
C GLU A 357 6.38 -7.07 9.85
N SER A 358 5.87 -8.30 9.87
CA SER A 358 6.57 -9.48 9.36
C SER A 358 6.85 -9.39 7.85
N MET A 359 6.19 -8.48 7.13
CA MET A 359 6.42 -8.21 5.70
C MET A 359 7.46 -7.12 5.43
N ASN A 360 7.96 -6.43 6.45
CA ASN A 360 8.86 -5.30 6.27
C ASN A 360 10.12 -5.63 5.44
N THR A 361 10.67 -6.84 5.62
CA THR A 361 11.86 -7.35 4.92
C THR A 361 11.59 -7.74 3.46
N VAL A 362 10.33 -8.01 3.11
CA VAL A 362 9.93 -8.26 1.71
C VAL A 362 9.51 -6.97 1.00
N LEU A 363 9.03 -5.97 1.75
CA LEU A 363 8.62 -4.65 1.25
C LEU A 363 9.77 -3.64 1.13
N ASP A 364 10.95 -3.97 1.66
CA ASP A 364 12.16 -3.15 1.49
C ASP A 364 13.03 -3.65 0.31
N ASP A 365 14.19 -3.02 0.12
CA ASP A 365 15.09 -3.36 -0.99
C ASP A 365 15.67 -4.79 -0.89
N ASN A 366 15.57 -5.47 0.26
CA ASN A 366 16.04 -6.85 0.41
C ASN A 366 15.16 -7.84 -0.34
N ARG A 367 13.85 -7.55 -0.49
CA ARG A 367 12.87 -8.39 -1.19
C ARG A 367 12.87 -9.85 -0.70
N LYS A 368 12.95 -10.06 0.61
CA LYS A 368 13.03 -11.39 1.23
C LYS A 368 11.91 -11.58 2.25
N LEU A 369 11.10 -12.62 2.07
CA LEU A 369 10.16 -13.07 3.08
C LEU A 369 10.91 -13.98 4.06
N CYS A 370 11.02 -13.55 5.32
CA CYS A 370 11.66 -14.31 6.38
C CYS A 370 10.58 -14.95 7.25
N LEU A 371 10.60 -16.28 7.36
CA LEU A 371 9.65 -17.04 8.18
C LEU A 371 10.23 -17.36 9.55
N VAL A 372 9.36 -17.63 10.51
CA VAL A 372 9.74 -18.02 11.87
C VAL A 372 10.49 -19.36 11.89
N SER A 373 10.27 -20.22 10.89
CA SER A 373 11.05 -21.45 10.67
C SER A 373 12.53 -21.20 10.36
N GLY A 374 12.91 -19.96 10.07
CA GLY A 374 14.24 -19.59 9.58
C GLY A 374 14.39 -19.72 8.06
N GLU A 375 13.35 -20.17 7.35
CA GLU A 375 13.33 -20.16 5.89
C GLU A 375 13.28 -18.72 5.36
N ILE A 376 14.09 -18.45 4.33
CA ILE A 376 14.14 -17.15 3.65
C ILE A 376 13.76 -17.37 2.19
N ILE A 377 12.61 -16.85 1.79
CA ILE A 377 12.10 -16.94 0.43
C ILE A 377 12.35 -15.60 -0.26
N THR A 378 13.12 -15.61 -1.36
CA THR A 378 13.47 -14.38 -2.09
C THR A 378 12.44 -14.08 -3.18
N MET A 379 11.96 -12.85 -3.23
CA MET A 379 10.98 -12.40 -4.22
C MET A 379 11.60 -12.32 -5.61
N THR A 380 10.85 -12.76 -6.62
CA THR A 380 11.27 -12.54 -8.02
C THR A 380 11.01 -11.09 -8.44
N PRO A 381 11.70 -10.56 -9.47
CA PRO A 381 11.48 -9.20 -9.97
C PRO A 381 10.07 -8.95 -10.54
N TYR A 382 9.32 -10.00 -10.84
CA TYR A 382 7.99 -9.94 -11.48
C TYR A 382 6.84 -10.07 -10.48
N MET A 383 7.17 -10.31 -9.21
CA MET A 383 6.21 -10.35 -8.12
C MET A 383 5.99 -8.95 -7.54
N SER A 384 4.76 -8.68 -7.13
CA SER A 384 4.40 -7.46 -6.41
C SER A 384 3.43 -7.78 -5.28
N MET A 385 3.63 -7.11 -4.15
CA MET A 385 2.74 -7.11 -2.99
C MET A 385 1.75 -5.96 -3.13
N PHE A 386 0.48 -6.30 -3.31
CA PHE A 386 -0.60 -5.36 -3.52
C PHE A 386 -1.52 -5.38 -2.30
N PHE A 387 -1.73 -4.24 -1.65
CA PHE A 387 -2.63 -4.14 -0.50
C PHE A 387 -3.86 -3.32 -0.88
N GLU A 388 -5.04 -3.88 -0.66
CA GLU A 388 -6.31 -3.17 -0.78
C GLU A 388 -6.87 -2.92 0.62
N VAL A 389 -6.85 -1.66 1.05
CA VAL A 389 -7.12 -1.27 2.44
C VAL A 389 -8.09 -0.10 2.52
N GLU A 390 -8.85 -0.03 3.61
CA GLU A 390 -9.74 1.10 3.89
C GLU A 390 -8.96 2.32 4.39
N ASP A 391 -8.19 2.15 5.46
CA ASP A 391 -7.35 3.16 6.08
C ASP A 391 -6.01 2.56 6.53
N LEU A 392 -5.14 3.42 7.05
CA LEU A 392 -3.82 3.07 7.59
C LEU A 392 -3.66 3.50 9.05
N ALA A 393 -4.77 3.68 9.79
CA ALA A 393 -4.74 4.24 11.14
C ALA A 393 -3.94 3.39 12.14
N VAL A 394 -3.85 2.08 11.89
CA VAL A 394 -3.12 1.11 12.72
C VAL A 394 -1.83 0.64 12.05
N ALA A 395 -1.47 1.20 10.89
CA ALA A 395 -0.22 0.90 10.21
C ALA A 395 0.91 1.77 10.77
N SER A 396 2.10 1.19 10.92
CA SER A 396 3.27 1.98 11.32
C SER A 396 3.75 2.88 10.15
N PRO A 397 4.24 4.10 10.41
CA PRO A 397 4.83 4.95 9.36
C PRO A 397 5.94 4.25 8.56
N ALA A 398 6.66 3.33 9.20
CA ALA A 398 7.68 2.51 8.56
C ALA A 398 7.08 1.62 7.45
N THR A 399 5.91 1.01 7.67
CA THR A 399 5.18 0.24 6.65
C THR A 399 4.71 1.15 5.53
N VAL A 400 4.09 2.30 5.88
CA VAL A 400 3.56 3.26 4.91
C VAL A 400 4.65 3.75 3.96
N SER A 401 5.84 4.05 4.49
CA SER A 401 6.96 4.56 3.69
C SER A 401 7.49 3.57 2.63
N ARG A 402 7.32 2.25 2.85
CA ARG A 402 7.86 1.19 1.99
C ARG A 402 6.97 0.93 0.77
N CYS A 403 5.66 1.10 0.90
CA CYS A 403 4.73 0.90 -0.21
C CYS A 403 4.45 2.19 -1.00
N GLY A 404 4.14 2.06 -2.29
CA GLY A 404 3.56 3.16 -3.06
C GLY A 404 2.09 3.34 -2.67
N MET A 405 1.67 4.56 -2.34
CA MET A 405 0.30 4.84 -1.92
C MET A 405 -0.52 5.42 -3.06
N ILE A 406 -1.71 4.85 -3.26
CA ILE A 406 -2.69 5.35 -4.22
C ILE A 406 -4.00 5.55 -3.46
N TYR A 407 -4.40 6.80 -3.29
CA TYR A 407 -5.67 7.10 -2.64
C TYR A 407 -6.83 7.02 -3.65
N CYS A 408 -7.86 6.23 -3.35
CA CYS A 408 -9.05 6.06 -4.17
C CYS A 408 -10.24 6.71 -3.47
N GLU A 409 -10.59 7.92 -3.92
CA GLU A 409 -11.65 8.70 -3.33
C GLU A 409 -13.04 8.20 -3.78
N PRO A 410 -13.97 7.89 -2.85
CA PRO A 410 -15.31 7.40 -3.21
C PRO A 410 -16.17 8.45 -3.90
N ALA A 411 -15.83 9.73 -3.75
CA ALA A 411 -16.55 10.84 -4.37
C ALA A 411 -16.59 10.73 -5.90
N TYR A 412 -15.61 10.08 -6.54
CA TYR A 412 -15.58 9.91 -8.00
C TYR A 412 -16.68 8.99 -8.54
N LEU A 413 -17.34 8.22 -7.67
CA LEU A 413 -18.46 7.33 -8.05
C LEU A 413 -19.83 7.96 -7.75
N LEU A 414 -19.85 9.17 -7.20
CA LEU A 414 -21.04 9.90 -6.78
C LEU A 414 -21.34 11.07 -7.73
N PRO A 415 -22.55 11.68 -7.63
CA PRO A 415 -22.85 12.91 -8.35
C PRO A 415 -21.81 13.98 -8.02
N ASP A 416 -21.19 14.56 -9.05
CA ASP A 416 -20.27 15.68 -8.88
C ASP A 416 -21.03 16.89 -8.30
N ARG A 417 -20.56 17.39 -7.15
CA ARG A 417 -21.12 18.58 -6.47
C ARG A 417 -21.07 19.84 -7.35
N LEU A 418 -20.15 19.87 -8.32
CA LEU A 418 -19.92 21.00 -9.23
C LEU A 418 -20.54 20.78 -10.62
N ALA A 419 -21.04 19.59 -10.92
CA ALA A 419 -21.74 19.35 -12.17
C ALA A 419 -23.08 20.09 -12.18
N PRO A 420 -23.51 20.65 -13.33
CA PRO A 420 -24.81 21.27 -13.44
C PRO A 420 -25.91 20.31 -12.97
N GLN A 421 -26.81 20.80 -12.11
CA GLN A 421 -27.92 20.03 -11.52
C GLN A 421 -28.81 19.36 -12.59
N ASP A 422 -28.74 19.84 -13.82
CA ASP A 422 -29.53 19.42 -14.95
C ASP A 422 -29.08 18.07 -15.56
N ALA A 423 -27.88 17.57 -15.22
CA ALA A 423 -27.39 16.26 -15.66
C ALA A 423 -26.28 15.68 -14.77
N PRO A 424 -26.58 15.24 -13.53
CA PRO A 424 -25.58 14.59 -12.69
C PRO A 424 -25.12 13.28 -13.34
N ASP A 425 -23.86 13.28 -13.79
CA ASP A 425 -23.21 12.10 -14.35
C ASP A 425 -22.77 11.18 -13.19
N VAL A 426 -23.65 10.26 -12.80
CA VAL A 426 -23.37 9.28 -11.73
C VAL A 426 -22.89 7.97 -12.36
N PRO A 427 -21.59 7.61 -12.25
CA PRO A 427 -21.05 6.45 -12.96
C PRO A 427 -21.69 5.14 -12.51
N LEU A 428 -21.93 4.99 -11.20
CA LEU A 428 -22.55 3.81 -10.61
C LEU A 428 -23.97 3.59 -11.14
N PHE A 429 -24.73 4.67 -11.32
CA PHE A 429 -26.08 4.61 -11.91
C PHE A 429 -26.05 4.30 -13.39
N LYS A 430 -25.14 4.93 -14.15
CA LYS A 430 -24.98 4.65 -15.58
C LYS A 430 -24.59 3.19 -15.83
N SER A 431 -23.69 2.64 -15.02
CA SER A 431 -23.33 1.22 -15.07
C SER A 431 -24.53 0.32 -14.74
N TRP A 432 -25.33 0.68 -13.72
CA TRP A 432 -26.57 -0.03 -13.40
C TRP A 432 -27.60 0.01 -14.55
N LEU A 433 -27.81 1.18 -15.16
CA LEU A 433 -28.65 1.30 -16.34
C LEU A 433 -28.13 0.43 -17.47
N GLN A 434 -26.83 0.47 -17.78
CA GLN A 434 -26.23 -0.37 -18.83
C GLN A 434 -26.53 -1.85 -18.57
N ASN A 435 -26.42 -2.31 -17.33
CA ASN A 435 -26.71 -3.67 -16.90
C ASN A 435 -28.20 -4.02 -16.79
N MET A 436 -29.11 -3.09 -17.10
CA MET A 436 -30.54 -3.32 -16.98
C MET A 436 -31.03 -4.44 -17.92
N PRO A 437 -31.80 -5.42 -17.43
CA PRO A 437 -32.36 -6.50 -18.25
C PRO A 437 -33.21 -5.98 -19.43
N ALA A 438 -33.15 -6.67 -20.57
CA ALA A 438 -33.86 -6.31 -21.80
C ALA A 438 -35.37 -6.01 -21.63
N PRO A 439 -36.16 -6.72 -20.79
CA PRO A 439 -37.58 -6.40 -20.59
C PRO A 439 -37.84 -5.01 -19.99
N LEU A 440 -36.87 -4.42 -19.30
CA LEU A 440 -36.98 -3.13 -18.63
C LEU A 440 -36.49 -1.96 -19.48
N ASP A 441 -35.88 -2.25 -20.64
CA ASP A 441 -35.18 -1.27 -21.47
C ASP A 441 -36.11 -0.13 -21.96
N SER A 442 -37.39 -0.46 -22.20
CA SER A 442 -38.42 0.52 -22.59
C SER A 442 -38.66 1.64 -21.56
N GLN A 443 -38.26 1.45 -20.30
CA GLN A 443 -38.41 2.44 -19.22
C GLN A 443 -37.09 3.08 -18.81
N ARG A 444 -35.99 2.81 -19.52
CA ARG A 444 -34.64 3.32 -19.21
C ARG A 444 -34.61 4.84 -19.04
N ASP A 445 -35.29 5.58 -19.93
CA ASP A 445 -35.36 7.05 -19.85
C ASP A 445 -36.20 7.54 -18.68
N ALA A 446 -37.29 6.83 -18.35
CA ALA A 446 -38.12 7.13 -17.18
C ALA A 446 -37.32 6.93 -15.88
N PHE A 447 -36.61 5.81 -15.75
CA PHE A 447 -35.68 5.58 -14.64
C PHE A 447 -34.64 6.70 -14.55
N LYS A 448 -33.99 7.04 -15.66
CA LYS A 448 -33.02 8.15 -15.69
C LYS A 448 -33.59 9.45 -15.14
N GLY A 449 -34.80 9.82 -15.57
CA GLY A 449 -35.48 11.03 -15.08
C GLY A 449 -35.80 10.99 -13.58
N PHE A 450 -36.33 9.87 -13.08
CA PHE A 450 -36.68 9.74 -11.66
C PHE A 450 -35.44 9.67 -10.76
N PHE A 451 -34.40 8.97 -11.18
CA PHE A 451 -33.14 8.91 -10.44
C PHE A 451 -32.49 10.30 -10.31
N GLN A 452 -32.45 11.08 -11.39
CA GLN A 452 -31.91 12.44 -11.36
C GLN A 452 -32.74 13.35 -10.44
N LYS A 453 -34.07 13.24 -10.50
CA LYS A 453 -34.98 14.06 -9.70
C LYS A 453 -34.94 13.74 -8.20
N TYR A 454 -34.94 12.45 -7.84
CA TYR A 454 -35.15 12.01 -6.46
C TYR A 454 -33.89 11.52 -5.76
N LEU A 455 -33.06 10.70 -6.42
CA LEU A 455 -31.96 10.02 -5.73
C LEU A 455 -30.79 10.95 -5.41
N VAL A 456 -30.47 11.88 -6.31
CA VAL A 456 -29.37 12.85 -6.09
C VAL A 456 -29.72 13.77 -4.90
N ALA A 457 -30.89 14.40 -4.93
CA ALA A 457 -31.36 15.27 -3.85
C ALA A 457 -31.50 14.52 -2.50
N SER A 458 -32.03 13.29 -2.53
CA SER A 458 -32.16 12.46 -1.32
C SER A 458 -30.80 12.09 -0.74
N THR A 459 -29.82 11.76 -1.58
CA THR A 459 -28.46 11.42 -1.13
C THR A 459 -27.74 12.63 -0.53
N GLU A 460 -27.89 13.81 -1.12
CA GLU A 460 -27.34 15.04 -0.56
C GLU A 460 -27.99 15.40 0.78
N THR A 461 -29.32 15.29 0.87
CA THR A 461 -30.08 15.50 2.11
C THR A 461 -29.60 14.54 3.20
N LEU A 462 -29.46 13.25 2.88
CA LEU A 462 -28.96 12.24 3.80
C LEU A 462 -27.55 12.54 4.31
N ARG A 463 -26.69 13.13 3.47
CA ARG A 463 -25.30 13.45 3.83
C ARG A 463 -25.17 14.76 4.62
N LEU A 464 -25.96 15.78 4.28
CA LEU A 464 -25.78 17.15 4.78
C LEU A 464 -26.74 17.52 5.90
N GLN A 465 -27.94 16.91 5.93
CA GLN A 465 -29.02 17.32 6.83
C GLN A 465 -29.40 16.26 7.86
N LEU A 466 -28.99 15.00 7.65
CA LEU A 466 -29.33 13.87 8.52
C LEU A 466 -28.09 13.29 9.18
N THR A 467 -28.25 12.77 10.40
CA THR A 467 -27.20 12.07 11.15
C THR A 467 -27.42 10.57 11.05
N GLN A 468 -26.40 9.84 10.62
CA GLN A 468 -26.45 8.37 10.56
C GLN A 468 -25.83 7.78 11.83
N PRO A 469 -26.55 6.94 12.59
CA PRO A 469 -26.01 6.33 13.81
C PRO A 469 -24.96 5.26 13.52
N VAL A 470 -25.01 4.65 12.33
CA VAL A 470 -24.01 3.71 11.82
C VAL A 470 -23.30 4.38 10.64
N PRO A 471 -21.96 4.46 10.64
CA PRO A 471 -21.22 5.02 9.52
C PRO A 471 -21.47 4.18 8.26
N ALA A 472 -21.87 4.84 7.17
CA ALA A 472 -21.97 4.22 5.86
C ALA A 472 -21.35 5.14 4.81
N THR A 473 -20.61 4.55 3.87
CA THR A 473 -20.09 5.31 2.74
C THR A 473 -21.22 5.61 1.77
N ALA A 474 -21.24 6.83 1.24
CA ALA A 474 -22.30 7.25 0.31
C ALA A 474 -22.43 6.32 -0.93
N PRO A 475 -21.35 5.78 -1.53
CA PRO A 475 -21.47 4.81 -2.61
C PRO A 475 -22.11 3.49 -2.17
N ASN A 476 -21.87 3.04 -0.93
CA ASN A 476 -22.51 1.84 -0.40
C ASN A 476 -24.01 2.04 -0.18
N VAL A 477 -24.42 3.21 0.31
CA VAL A 477 -25.84 3.57 0.44
C VAL A 477 -26.50 3.61 -0.95
N PHE A 478 -25.84 4.24 -1.92
CA PHE A 478 -26.33 4.30 -3.29
C PHE A 478 -26.47 2.90 -3.91
N ALA A 479 -25.45 2.05 -3.78
CA ALA A 479 -25.49 0.68 -4.24
C ALA A 479 -26.57 -0.15 -3.53
N ALA A 480 -26.86 0.12 -2.25
CA ALA A 480 -27.95 -0.53 -1.54
C ALA A 480 -29.32 -0.14 -2.11
N VAL A 481 -29.53 1.14 -2.46
CA VAL A 481 -30.76 1.58 -3.14
C VAL A 481 -30.92 0.90 -4.50
N LEU A 482 -29.85 0.80 -5.29
CA LEU A 482 -29.87 0.09 -6.57
C LEU A 482 -30.23 -1.40 -6.38
N ARG A 483 -29.64 -2.08 -5.40
CA ARG A 483 -29.98 -3.48 -5.09
C ARG A 483 -31.44 -3.65 -4.65
N LEU A 484 -31.98 -2.71 -3.88
CA LEU A 484 -33.40 -2.73 -3.50
C LEU A 484 -34.29 -2.58 -4.73
N LEU A 485 -33.94 -1.68 -5.65
CA LEU A 485 -34.65 -1.54 -6.92
C LEU A 485 -34.55 -2.81 -7.76
N ASP A 486 -33.38 -3.44 -7.84
CA ASP A 486 -33.22 -4.73 -8.52
C ASP A 486 -34.19 -5.77 -7.93
N CYS A 487 -34.27 -5.88 -6.60
CA CYS A 487 -35.21 -6.79 -5.94
C CYS A 487 -36.67 -6.52 -6.30
N LEU A 488 -37.09 -5.25 -6.39
CA LEU A 488 -38.45 -4.86 -6.77
C LEU A 488 -38.73 -5.10 -8.26
N LEU A 489 -37.66 -5.09 -9.08
CA LEU A 489 -37.71 -5.29 -10.51
C LEU A 489 -37.60 -6.77 -10.92
N LEU A 490 -37.14 -7.66 -10.03
CA LEU A 490 -37.00 -9.11 -10.28
C LEU A 490 -38.27 -9.74 -10.84
N GLN A 491 -39.46 -9.25 -10.48
CA GLN A 491 -40.74 -9.76 -10.99
C GLN A 491 -40.95 -9.54 -12.50
N PHE A 492 -40.20 -8.61 -13.10
CA PHE A 492 -40.23 -8.28 -14.53
C PHE A 492 -39.04 -8.88 -15.29
N VAL A 493 -38.21 -9.68 -14.62
CA VAL A 493 -37.04 -10.33 -15.19
C VAL A 493 -37.28 -11.84 -15.24
N PRO A 494 -37.03 -12.51 -16.38
CA PRO A 494 -37.12 -13.97 -16.45
C PRO A 494 -36.21 -14.62 -15.42
N LYS A 495 -36.71 -15.63 -14.70
CA LYS A 495 -35.86 -16.42 -13.80
C LYS A 495 -34.89 -17.26 -14.65
N PRO A 496 -33.60 -17.37 -14.26
CA PRO A 496 -32.59 -18.10 -15.04
C PRO A 496 -32.96 -19.58 -15.26
N ASP A 497 -33.60 -20.21 -14.26
CA ASP A 497 -33.86 -21.66 -14.23
C ASP A 497 -35.32 -22.04 -14.51
N ALA A 498 -36.17 -21.08 -14.92
CA ALA A 498 -37.57 -21.33 -15.22
C ALA A 498 -37.83 -21.23 -16.73
N GLU A 499 -38.71 -22.10 -17.26
CA GLU A 499 -39.20 -21.92 -18.63
C GLU A 499 -39.83 -20.52 -18.76
N PRO A 500 -39.36 -19.70 -19.71
CA PRO A 500 -39.86 -18.34 -19.86
C PRO A 500 -41.34 -18.39 -20.27
N ASN A 501 -42.23 -17.89 -19.41
CA ASN A 501 -43.64 -17.68 -19.76
C ASN A 501 -43.79 -16.29 -20.42
N PRO A 502 -43.90 -16.22 -21.76
CA PRO A 502 -43.84 -14.95 -22.48
C PRO A 502 -45.10 -14.10 -22.24
N GLU A 503 -46.25 -14.72 -21.99
CA GLU A 503 -47.52 -14.03 -21.75
C GLU A 503 -47.55 -13.36 -20.37
N ALA A 504 -47.06 -14.07 -19.34
CA ALA A 504 -46.95 -13.52 -18.00
C ALA A 504 -45.93 -12.37 -17.95
N LEU A 505 -44.81 -12.50 -18.67
CA LEU A 505 -43.81 -11.44 -18.79
C LEU A 505 -44.38 -10.23 -19.53
N ALA A 506 -45.08 -10.42 -20.65
CA ALA A 506 -45.71 -9.32 -21.39
C ALA A 506 -46.78 -8.58 -20.55
N ALA A 507 -47.59 -9.32 -19.78
CA ALA A 507 -48.57 -8.72 -18.88
C ALA A 507 -47.91 -7.92 -17.75
N ALA A 508 -46.80 -8.41 -17.19
CA ALA A 508 -46.03 -7.71 -16.18
C ALA A 508 -45.31 -6.47 -16.76
N THR A 509 -44.69 -6.57 -17.93
CA THR A 509 -44.04 -5.42 -18.59
C THR A 509 -45.05 -4.33 -18.99
N ALA A 510 -46.31 -4.69 -19.27
CA ALA A 510 -47.37 -3.72 -19.54
C ALA A 510 -47.78 -2.88 -18.32
N THR A 511 -47.55 -3.37 -17.09
CA THR A 511 -47.80 -2.61 -15.86
C THR A 511 -46.59 -1.77 -15.43
N LEU A 512 -45.42 -2.02 -16.00
CA LEU A 512 -44.15 -1.37 -15.68
C LEU A 512 -44.25 0.18 -15.63
N PRO A 513 -44.85 0.90 -16.60
CA PRO A 513 -44.93 2.36 -16.55
C PRO A 513 -45.73 2.89 -15.35
N LYS A 514 -46.69 2.09 -14.82
CA LYS A 514 -47.50 2.45 -13.65
C LYS A 514 -46.80 2.14 -12.33
N VAL A 515 -45.77 1.31 -12.35
CA VAL A 515 -45.03 0.87 -11.17
C VAL A 515 -43.73 1.67 -11.01
N VAL A 516 -43.12 2.11 -12.11
CA VAL A 516 -41.82 2.81 -12.08
C VAL A 516 -41.86 4.11 -11.26
N GLU A 517 -42.82 5.00 -11.48
CA GLU A 517 -42.90 6.28 -10.74
C GLU A 517 -43.15 6.08 -9.22
N PRO A 518 -44.11 5.23 -8.79
CA PRO A 518 -44.30 4.92 -7.36
C PRO A 518 -43.12 4.30 -6.63
N LEU A 519 -42.10 3.80 -7.33
CA LEU A 519 -40.89 3.28 -6.67
C LEU A 519 -39.96 4.39 -6.16
N PHE A 520 -40.13 5.63 -6.65
CA PHE A 520 -39.28 6.77 -6.30
C PHE A 520 -39.98 7.84 -5.44
N VAL A 521 -41.30 7.78 -5.32
CA VAL A 521 -42.15 8.69 -4.52
C VAL A 521 -42.57 7.98 -3.24
#